data_AF-A0A5N5T0W8-F1
#
_entry.id   AF-A0A5N5T0W8-F1
#
_cell.length_a   1.000
_cell.length_b   1.000
_cell.length_c   1.000
_cell.angle_alpha   90.00
_cell.angle_beta   90.00
_cell.angle_gamma   90.00
#
_symmetry.space_group_name_H-M   'P 1'
#
loop_
_entity.id
_entity.type
_entity.pdbx_description
1 polymer ?
#
loop_
_entity_poly.entity_id
_entity_poly.type
_entity_poly.pdbx_seq_one_letter_code
_entity_poly.pdbx_strand_id
1 'polypeptide(L)'
;EYVIPKGTDTAIFTYALHRDPKHFPEPLSFKPERFFPENSAQRNPYAYVPFSAGPRNCIGQKFALMEEKVVLSSFLRKYRVESLEKIEDLKLAGDLLLRPEKQLEVKIFPRNLFLWLVFVLHSFCNIKNILLFFSISYR
;
A
#
# COMPACT_ATOMS: atom_id res chain seq x y z
N GLU A 1 -31.05 15.58 -9.81
CA GLU A 1 -30.06 16.36 -10.59
C GLU A 1 -29.88 17.72 -9.93
N TYR A 2 -28.70 18.33 -10.09
CA TYR A 2 -28.39 19.65 -9.55
C TYR A 2 -27.83 20.55 -10.65
N VAL A 3 -28.21 21.82 -10.65
CA VAL A 3 -27.67 22.83 -11.57
C VAL A 3 -26.50 23.53 -10.90
N ILE A 4 -25.33 23.53 -11.54
CA ILE A 4 -24.13 24.23 -11.06
C ILE A 4 -23.92 25.47 -11.94
N PRO A 5 -24.09 26.70 -11.42
CA PRO A 5 -23.91 27.92 -12.18
C PRO A 5 -22.49 28.12 -12.70
N LYS A 6 -22.34 28.86 -13.80
CA LYS A 6 -21.03 29.29 -14.31
C LYS A 6 -20.31 30.14 -13.26
N GLY A 7 -19.01 29.90 -13.08
CA GLY A 7 -18.18 30.60 -12.10
C GLY A 7 -18.23 29.98 -10.70
N THR A 8 -18.91 28.85 -10.53
CA THR A 8 -18.88 28.10 -9.26
C THR A 8 -17.55 27.37 -9.12
N ASP A 9 -16.85 27.62 -8.02
CA ASP A 9 -15.69 26.83 -7.63
C ASP A 9 -16.13 25.44 -7.18
N THR A 10 -15.47 24.41 -7.71
CA THR A 10 -15.73 23.02 -7.35
C THR A 10 -14.45 22.36 -6.92
N ALA A 11 -14.55 21.52 -5.89
CA ALA A 11 -13.43 20.78 -5.35
C ALA A 11 -13.84 19.32 -5.18
N ILE A 12 -12.92 18.41 -5.52
CA ILE A 12 -13.05 17.00 -5.21
C ILE A 12 -12.25 16.71 -3.96
N PHE A 13 -12.94 16.28 -2.90
CA PHE A 13 -12.28 15.95 -1.66
C PHE A 13 -11.72 14.52 -1.71
N THR A 14 -10.55 14.37 -2.34
CA THR A 14 -9.88 13.10 -2.61
C THR A 14 -9.68 12.24 -1.35
N TYR A 15 -9.42 12.88 -0.20
CA TYR A 15 -9.26 12.18 1.08
C TYR A 15 -10.49 11.37 1.47
N ALA A 16 -11.69 11.94 1.32
CA ALA A 16 -12.96 11.27 1.59
C ALA A 16 -13.33 10.30 0.47
N LEU A 17 -13.10 10.67 -0.80
CA LEU A 17 -13.36 9.80 -1.95
C LEU A 17 -12.63 8.46 -1.84
N HIS A 18 -11.35 8.47 -1.45
CA HIS A 18 -10.54 7.24 -1.28
C HIS A 18 -10.90 6.45 -0.01
N ARG A 19 -11.79 6.99 0.83
CA ARG A 19 -12.29 6.35 2.06
C ARG A 19 -13.79 6.07 2.01
N ASP A 20 -14.42 6.24 0.85
CA ASP A 20 -15.84 5.93 0.69
C ASP A 20 -16.04 4.40 0.78
N PRO A 21 -16.78 3.88 1.79
CA PRO A 21 -17.01 2.46 1.96
C PRO A 21 -17.76 1.82 0.78
N LYS A 22 -18.47 2.62 -0.03
CA LYS A 22 -19.11 2.16 -1.28
C LYS A 22 -18.11 1.63 -2.29
N HIS A 23 -16.89 2.20 -2.31
CA HIS A 23 -15.83 1.83 -3.24
C HIS A 23 -14.68 1.08 -2.57
N PHE A 24 -14.52 1.27 -1.26
CA PHE A 24 -13.46 0.71 -0.45
C PHE A 24 -14.04 0.09 0.84
N PRO A 25 -14.48 -1.19 0.80
CA PRO A 25 -14.86 -1.91 2.01
C PRO A 25 -13.72 -1.87 3.03
N GLU A 26 -14.07 -1.64 4.30
CA GLU A 26 -13.13 -1.38 5.40
C GLU A 26 -12.08 -0.32 5.00
N PRO A 27 -12.50 0.93 4.75
CA PRO A 27 -11.68 1.94 4.08
C PRO A 27 -10.46 2.38 4.90
N LEU A 28 -10.48 2.15 6.21
CA LEU A 28 -9.37 2.49 7.12
C LEU A 28 -8.34 1.35 7.24
N SER A 29 -8.65 0.15 6.73
CA SER A 29 -7.76 -1.00 6.79
C SER A 29 -6.77 -0.99 5.61
N PHE A 30 -5.47 -1.09 5.93
CA PHE A 30 -4.42 -1.26 4.93
C PHE A 30 -4.50 -2.64 4.28
N LYS A 31 -5.04 -2.70 3.06
CA LYS A 31 -5.23 -3.92 2.27
C LYS A 31 -4.73 -3.74 0.84
N PRO A 32 -3.43 -3.97 0.53
CA PRO A 32 -2.87 -3.82 -0.82
C PRO A 32 -3.60 -4.65 -1.89
N GLU A 33 -4.16 -5.78 -1.49
CA GLU A 33 -4.81 -6.77 -2.35
C GLU A 33 -6.06 -6.19 -3.04
N ARG A 34 -6.65 -5.13 -2.49
CA ARG A 34 -7.80 -4.44 -3.11
C ARG A 34 -7.44 -3.80 -4.46
N PHE A 35 -6.16 -3.67 -4.78
CA PHE A 35 -5.67 -3.12 -6.04
C PHE A 35 -5.20 -4.20 -7.02
N PHE A 36 -5.34 -5.48 -6.68
CA PHE A 36 -5.12 -6.55 -7.65
C PHE A 36 -6.16 -6.46 -8.79
N PRO A 37 -5.81 -6.88 -10.02
CA PRO A 37 -6.71 -6.77 -11.17
C PRO A 37 -8.10 -7.34 -10.90
N GLU A 38 -8.19 -8.54 -10.31
CA GLU A 38 -9.43 -9.23 -9.96
C GLU A 38 -10.31 -8.49 -8.95
N ASN A 39 -9.70 -7.72 -8.04
CA ASN A 39 -10.41 -6.99 -6.98
C ASN A 39 -10.74 -5.53 -7.37
N SER A 40 -10.15 -5.05 -8.46
CA SER A 40 -10.27 -3.65 -8.91
C SER A 40 -11.01 -3.49 -10.24
N ALA A 41 -11.19 -4.58 -11.00
CA ALA A 41 -11.80 -4.55 -12.33
C ALA A 41 -13.19 -3.88 -12.40
N GLN A 42 -14.00 -4.02 -11.35
CA GLN A 42 -15.34 -3.43 -11.27
C GLN A 42 -15.37 -2.07 -10.56
N ARG A 43 -14.23 -1.56 -10.08
CA ARG A 43 -14.17 -0.27 -9.41
C ARG A 43 -14.24 0.84 -10.45
N ASN A 44 -15.07 1.85 -10.20
CA ASN A 44 -15.11 3.04 -11.05
C ASN A 44 -13.69 3.65 -11.15
N PRO A 45 -13.16 3.94 -12.36
CA PRO A 45 -11.83 4.51 -12.52
C PRO A 45 -11.61 5.84 -11.77
N TYR A 46 -12.68 6.61 -11.54
CA TYR A 46 -12.64 7.87 -10.80
C TYR A 46 -12.80 7.70 -9.28
N ALA A 47 -13.03 6.49 -8.76
CA ALA A 47 -13.06 6.23 -7.32
C ALA A 47 -11.64 6.22 -6.70
N TYR A 48 -10.60 6.01 -7.51
CA TYR A 48 -9.20 6.03 -7.05
C TYR A 48 -8.34 6.89 -7.96
N VAL A 49 -8.09 8.13 -7.53
CA VAL A 49 -7.41 9.18 -8.30
C VAL A 49 -6.22 9.81 -7.55
N PRO A 50 -5.21 9.02 -7.11
CA PRO A 50 -4.06 9.53 -6.36
C PRO A 50 -3.21 10.55 -7.14
N PHE A 51 -3.29 10.52 -8.47
CA PHE A 51 -2.62 11.44 -9.37
C PHE A 51 -3.61 12.33 -10.14
N SER A 52 -4.80 12.56 -9.57
CA SER A 52 -5.96 13.15 -10.26
C SER A 52 -6.38 12.31 -11.49
N ALA A 53 -7.25 12.85 -12.35
CA ALA A 53 -7.72 12.18 -13.56
C ALA A 53 -8.03 13.18 -14.68
N GLY A 54 -8.21 12.67 -15.91
CA GLY A 54 -8.49 13.47 -17.09
C GLY A 54 -7.27 14.20 -17.67
N PRO A 55 -7.46 15.19 -18.56
CA PRO A 55 -6.37 15.88 -19.28
C PRO A 55 -5.47 16.75 -18.39
N ARG A 56 -5.86 16.95 -17.12
CA ARG A 56 -5.12 17.72 -16.12
C ARG A 56 -4.64 16.84 -14.96
N ASN A 57 -4.47 15.54 -15.20
CA ASN A 57 -3.84 14.65 -14.23
C ASN A 57 -2.35 14.99 -14.05
N CYS A 58 -1.73 14.40 -13.02
CA CYS A 58 -0.33 14.66 -12.71
C CYS A 58 0.58 14.19 -13.85
N ILE A 59 1.32 15.12 -14.46
CA ILE A 59 2.33 14.82 -15.49
C ILE A 59 3.44 13.90 -14.95
N GLY A 60 3.71 13.95 -13.65
CA GLY A 60 4.71 13.14 -12.96
C GLY A 60 4.25 11.74 -12.54
N GLN A 61 3.00 11.34 -12.82
CA GLN A 61 2.45 10.06 -12.34
C GLN A 61 3.35 8.86 -12.64
N LYS A 62 3.87 8.75 -13.86
CA LYS A 62 4.72 7.63 -14.26
C LYS A 62 6.06 7.65 -13.52
N PHE A 63 6.64 8.84 -13.36
CA PHE A 63 7.89 9.02 -12.63
C PHE A 63 7.73 8.64 -11.16
N ALA A 64 6.73 9.22 -10.48
CA ALA A 64 6.46 8.96 -9.06
C ALA A 64 6.26 7.46 -8.78
N LEU A 65 5.45 6.77 -9.59
CA LEU A 65 5.22 5.33 -9.43
C LEU A 65 6.48 4.48 -9.63
N MET A 66 7.39 4.88 -10.52
CA MET A 66 8.67 4.18 -10.70
C MET A 66 9.61 4.46 -9.54
N GLU A 67 9.74 5.73 -9.14
CA GLU A 67 10.57 6.17 -8.02
C GLU A 67 10.16 5.47 -6.71
N GLU A 68 8.88 5.50 -6.35
CA GLU A 68 8.34 4.83 -5.16
C GLU A 68 8.69 3.34 -5.15
N LYS A 69 8.48 2.63 -6.26
CA LYS A 69 8.80 1.20 -6.36
C LYS A 69 10.29 0.93 -6.19
N VAL A 70 11.15 1.76 -6.79
CA VAL A 70 12.61 1.61 -6.69
C VAL A 70 13.07 1.86 -5.26
N VAL A 71 12.63 2.95 -4.64
CA VAL A 71 12.99 3.31 -3.26
C VAL A 71 12.51 2.24 -2.28
N LEU A 72 11.21 1.91 -2.31
CA LEU A 72 10.61 0.93 -1.38
C LEU A 72 11.24 -0.45 -1.55
N SER A 73 11.40 -0.93 -2.79
CA SER A 73 11.97 -2.26 -3.02
C SER A 73 13.46 -2.34 -2.67
N SER A 74 14.23 -1.27 -2.85
CA SER A 74 15.65 -1.24 -2.48
C SER A 74 15.83 -1.16 -0.97
N PHE A 75 14.97 -0.36 -0.32
CA PHE A 75 15.01 -0.16 1.12
C PHE A 75 14.53 -1.40 1.88
N LEU A 76 13.34 -1.93 1.55
CA LEU A 76 12.73 -3.06 2.28
C LEU A 76 13.47 -4.40 2.06
N ARG A 77 14.32 -4.52 1.03
CA ARG A 77 15.23 -5.67 0.89
C ARG A 77 16.32 -5.67 1.96
N LYS A 78 16.77 -4.50 2.38
CA LYS A 78 17.91 -4.31 3.30
C LYS A 78 17.48 -4.01 4.72
N TYR A 79 16.26 -3.54 4.93
CA TYR A 79 15.80 -3.10 6.23
C TYR A 79 14.39 -3.60 6.55
N ARG A 80 14.12 -3.82 7.83
CA ARG A 80 12.77 -3.92 8.40
C ARG A 80 12.50 -2.66 9.20
N VAL A 81 11.25 -2.18 9.19
CA VAL A 81 10.82 -0.97 9.88
C VAL A 81 9.73 -1.32 10.87
N GLU A 82 9.79 -0.71 12.05
CA GLU A 82 8.74 -0.77 13.05
C GLU A 82 8.30 0.66 13.41
N SER A 83 7.00 0.90 13.45
CA SER A 83 6.43 2.17 13.94
C SER A 83 6.49 2.23 15.46
N LEU A 84 6.81 3.39 16.02
CA LEU A 84 6.63 3.66 17.45
C LEU A 84 5.25 4.28 17.75
N GLU A 85 4.57 4.74 16.71
CA GLU A 85 3.27 5.38 16.79
C GLU A 85 2.14 4.40 16.46
N LYS A 86 1.00 4.59 17.11
CA LYS A 86 -0.25 3.91 16.76
C LYS A 86 -1.03 4.73 15.74
N ILE A 87 -1.83 4.04 14.92
CA ILE A 87 -2.57 4.72 13.85
C ILE A 87 -3.71 5.59 14.39
N GLU A 88 -4.26 5.25 15.56
CA GLU A 88 -5.33 6.00 16.23
C GLU A 88 -4.83 7.37 16.75
N ASP A 89 -3.54 7.46 17.04
CA ASP A 89 -2.89 8.69 17.54
C ASP A 89 -2.42 9.61 16.40
N LEU A 90 -2.52 9.14 15.14
CA LEU A 90 -2.09 9.87 13.95
C LEU A 90 -3.05 11.03 13.65
N LYS A 91 -2.56 12.25 13.85
CA LYS A 91 -3.24 13.48 13.40
C LYS A 91 -2.67 13.97 12.09
N LEU A 92 -3.55 14.41 11.19
CA LEU A 92 -3.18 14.90 9.86
C LEU A 92 -3.37 16.41 9.79
N ALA A 93 -2.38 17.10 9.25
CA ALA A 93 -2.47 18.49 8.85
C ALA A 93 -2.77 18.57 7.34
N GLY A 94 -3.82 19.30 6.99
CA GLY A 94 -4.24 19.55 5.60
C GLY A 94 -3.75 20.91 5.12
N ASP A 95 -2.44 21.05 4.92
CA ASP A 95 -1.84 22.25 4.31
C ASP A 95 -1.91 22.12 2.76
N LEU A 96 -0.93 22.69 2.04
CA LEU A 96 -0.77 22.43 0.59
C LEU A 96 -0.68 20.92 0.28
N LEU A 97 -0.08 20.15 1.18
CA LEU A 97 0.01 18.70 1.14
C LEU A 97 -0.56 18.11 2.42
N LEU A 98 -1.18 16.94 2.31
CA LEU A 98 -1.58 16.17 3.47
C LEU A 98 -0.34 15.55 4.12
N ARG A 99 -0.10 15.86 5.40
CA ARG A 99 1.04 15.36 6.16
C ARG A 99 0.64 15.02 7.60
N PRO A 100 1.40 14.18 8.30
CA PRO A 100 1.28 14.09 9.75
C PRO A 100 1.47 15.46 10.41
N GLU A 101 0.68 15.76 11.43
CA GLU A 101 0.80 17.00 12.23
C GLU A 101 2.13 17.01 13.01
N LYS A 102 2.57 15.83 13.45
CA LYS A 102 3.82 15.59 14.18
C LYS A 102 4.75 14.69 13.38
N GLN A 103 6.04 14.78 13.67
CA GLN A 103 7.03 13.87 13.11
C GLN A 103 6.74 12.43 13.55
N LEU A 104 6.81 11.49 12.61
CA LEU A 104 6.64 10.06 12.90
C LEU A 104 7.99 9.43 13.24
N GLU A 105 8.05 8.77 14.39
CA GLU A 105 9.24 8.02 14.79
C GLU A 105 9.14 6.56 14.36
N VAL A 106 10.22 6.06 13.77
CA VAL A 106 10.34 4.67 13.31
C VAL A 106 11.67 4.08 13.72
N LYS A 107 11.68 2.79 14.05
CA LYS A 107 12.90 2.02 14.23
C LYS A 107 13.23 1.27 12.95
N ILE A 108 14.48 1.37 12.51
CA ILE A 108 14.99 0.71 11.31
C ILE A 108 16.02 -0.32 11.74
N PHE A 109 15.86 -1.56 11.28
CA PHE A 109 16.79 -2.65 11.57
C PHE A 109 17.31 -3.25 10.26
N PRO A 110 18.60 -3.60 10.15
CA PRO A 110 19.11 -4.31 8.99
C PRO A 110 18.45 -5.70 8.87
N ARG A 111 18.03 -6.05 7.66
CA ARG A 111 17.64 -7.42 7.29
C ARG A 111 18.90 -8.17 6.90
N ASN A 112 19.32 -9.10 7.75
CA ASN A 112 20.45 -9.96 7.45
C ASN A 112 20.01 -11.04 6.46
N LEU A 113 20.31 -10.84 5.17
CA LEU A 113 19.82 -11.67 4.06
C LEU A 113 20.26 -13.14 4.19
N PHE A 114 21.41 -13.39 4.82
CA PHE A 114 21.96 -14.73 5.04
C PHE A 114 21.09 -15.56 6.01
N LEU A 115 20.69 -14.99 7.15
CA LEU A 115 19.80 -15.68 8.09
C LEU A 115 18.39 -15.84 7.54
N TRP A 116 17.90 -14.90 6.73
CA TRP A 116 16.57 -14.99 6.12
C TRP A 116 16.53 -16.06 5.01
N LEU A 117 17.57 -16.14 4.17
CA LEU A 117 17.74 -17.25 3.22
C LEU A 117 17.88 -18.59 3.93
N VAL A 118 18.64 -18.68 5.03
CA VAL A 118 18.72 -19.90 5.84
C VAL A 118 17.36 -20.28 6.42
N PHE A 119 16.59 -19.31 6.94
CA PHE A 119 15.25 -19.56 7.50
C PHE A 119 14.25 -20.01 6.42
N VAL A 120 14.24 -19.32 5.27
CA VAL A 120 13.40 -19.67 4.11
C VAL A 120 13.81 -21.03 3.54
N LEU A 121 15.10 -21.29 3.36
CA LEU A 121 15.62 -22.60 2.91
C LEU A 121 15.33 -23.70 3.93
N HIS A 122 15.39 -23.45 5.24
CA HIS A 122 14.98 -24.43 6.26
C HIS A 122 13.48 -24.70 6.22
N SER A 123 12.63 -23.66 6.06
CA SER A 123 11.18 -23.83 5.91
C SER A 123 10.82 -24.56 4.61
N PHE A 124 11.54 -24.34 3.51
CA PHE A 124 11.37 -25.11 2.27
C PHE A 124 11.98 -26.52 2.34
N CYS A 125 13.05 -26.73 3.10
CA CYS A 125 13.64 -28.06 3.33
C CYS A 125 12.75 -28.94 4.22
N ASN A 126 12.01 -28.35 5.17
CA ASN A 126 10.99 -29.07 5.95
C ASN A 126 9.77 -29.51 5.13
N ILE A 127 9.48 -28.87 3.99
CA ILE A 127 8.40 -29.31 3.09
C ILE A 127 8.83 -30.53 2.27
N LYS A 128 10.12 -30.67 1.94
CA LYS A 128 10.64 -31.87 1.26
C LYS A 128 10.76 -33.09 2.17
N ASN A 129 10.99 -32.89 3.48
CA ASN A 129 11.06 -34.00 4.44
C ASN A 129 9.69 -34.55 4.85
N ILE A 130 8.58 -33.83 4.64
CA ILE A 130 7.22 -34.37 4.87
C ILE A 130 6.78 -35.32 3.75
N LEU A 131 7.22 -35.11 2.50
CA LEU A 131 6.90 -36.02 1.39
C LEU A 131 7.81 -37.26 1.34
N LEU A 132 9.04 -37.19 1.88
CA LEU A 132 9.92 -38.35 2.02
C LEU A 132 9.57 -39.24 3.23
N PHE A 133 8.95 -38.69 4.28
CA PHE A 133 8.45 -39.48 5.41
C PHE A 133 7.23 -40.35 5.06
N PHE A 134 6.45 -39.97 4.04
CA PHE A 134 5.32 -40.80 3.58
C PHE A 134 5.70 -41.87 2.55
N SER A 135 6.90 -41.83 1.96
CA SER A 135 7.35 -42.84 0.99
C SER A 135 8.21 -43.95 1.59
N ILE A 136 8.63 -43.84 2.85
CA ILE A 136 9.53 -44.83 3.51
C ILE A 136 8.79 -45.64 4.60
N SER A 137 7.49 -45.37 4.84
CA SER A 137 6.66 -46.17 5.77
C SER A 137 5.73 -47.16 5.07
N TYR A 138 5.82 -47.34 3.75
CA TYR A 138 5.15 -48.41 3.00
C TYR A 138 6.07 -49.05 1.95
N ARG A 139 7.29 -49.42 2.34
CA ARG A 139 7.99 -50.65 1.89
C ARG A 139 9.34 -50.80 2.58
#